data_AF-A0AAU3ZU21-F1
#
_entry.id   AF-A0AAU3ZU21-F1
#
_cell.length_a   1.000
_cell.length_b   1.000
_cell.length_c   1.000
_cell.angle_alpha   90.00
_cell.angle_beta   90.00
_cell.angle_gamma   90.00
#
_symmetry.space_group_name_H-M   'P 1'
#
loop_
_entity.id
_entity.type
_entity.pdbx_description
1 polymer ?
#
loop_
_entity_poly.entity_id
_entity_poly.type
_entity_poly.pdbx_seq_one_letter_code
_entity_poly.pdbx_strand_id
1 'polypeptide(L)'
;MRLTKYGHACVQVEQDARRLVIDPGGLTDPAALHGASAVLVTHEHFDHFSEAALRAAADADSGLEIWTNAAVAEQLDGLGGRVHRVGDGDVFTAAGFEVQVHGTWHAVIHPDIPRVTNIGFLIDGTVFHPGDALTVPNQPGLGTLLLPVHAPWSTIGHLVDYVREVAPKRTYAIHDGALNDTGIAMVGGLLGEHGPGIGAPYTRLATGDTVAVN
;
A
#
# COMPACT_ATOMS: atom_id res chain seq x y z
N MET A 1 -2.94 13.08 -10.82
CA MET A 1 -2.42 12.34 -9.67
C MET A 1 -1.12 11.64 -10.03
N ARG A 2 -0.07 11.84 -9.23
CA ARG A 2 1.24 11.20 -9.41
C ARG A 2 1.45 10.19 -8.29
N LEU A 3 1.99 9.03 -8.64
CA LEU A 3 2.41 8.00 -7.69
C LEU A 3 3.93 7.92 -7.70
N THR A 4 4.55 8.05 -6.54
CA THR A 4 6.01 7.87 -6.35
C THR A 4 6.24 6.69 -5.41
N LYS A 5 7.15 5.79 -5.76
CA LYS A 5 7.53 4.66 -4.89
C LYS A 5 8.69 5.05 -3.99
N TYR A 6 8.55 4.81 -2.69
CA TYR A 6 9.58 5.11 -1.68
C TYR A 6 10.22 3.85 -1.08
N GLY A 7 10.06 2.72 -1.75
CA GLY A 7 10.65 1.44 -1.34
C GLY A 7 9.58 0.48 -0.82
N HIS A 8 9.81 -0.81 -1.03
CA HIS A 8 8.96 -1.89 -0.56
C HIS A 8 7.45 -1.64 -0.79
N ALA A 9 6.67 -1.39 0.26
CA ALA A 9 5.25 -1.05 0.22
C ALA A 9 4.96 0.45 0.22
N CYS A 10 5.94 1.29 0.57
CA CYS A 10 5.71 2.71 0.71
C CYS A 10 5.54 3.41 -0.64
N VAL A 11 4.42 4.11 -0.76
CA VAL A 11 4.12 4.99 -1.90
C VAL A 11 3.63 6.34 -1.42
N GLN A 12 3.91 7.37 -2.21
CA GLN A 12 3.30 8.69 -2.06
C GLN A 12 2.39 8.96 -3.25
N VAL A 13 1.18 9.42 -2.95
CA VAL A 13 0.24 9.97 -3.92
C VAL A 13 0.23 11.48 -3.81
N GLU A 14 0.48 12.17 -4.93
CA GLU A 14 0.51 13.62 -5.01
C GLU A 14 -0.51 14.14 -6.05
N GLN A 15 -1.25 15.18 -5.67
CA GLN A 15 -2.08 15.96 -6.58
C GLN A 15 -2.08 17.43 -6.14
N ASP A 16 -1.65 18.30 -7.05
CA ASP A 16 -1.38 19.71 -6.75
C ASP A 16 -0.32 19.82 -5.64
N ALA A 17 -0.61 20.50 -4.54
CA ALA A 17 0.27 20.59 -3.37
C ALA A 17 -0.04 19.53 -2.29
N ARG A 18 -0.99 18.61 -2.53
CA ARG A 18 -1.47 17.64 -1.54
C ARG A 18 -0.67 16.35 -1.64
N ARG A 19 -0.17 15.85 -0.50
CA ARG A 19 0.64 14.63 -0.40
C ARG A 19 0.05 13.68 0.63
N LEU A 20 -0.21 12.46 0.18
CA LEU A 20 -0.69 11.33 0.97
C LEU A 20 0.36 10.22 0.87
N VAL A 21 0.82 9.70 2.01
CA VAL A 21 1.79 8.60 2.05
C VAL A 21 1.09 7.35 2.56
N ILE A 22 1.40 6.19 1.97
CA ILE A 22 0.87 4.89 2.39
C ILE A 22 2.05 4.01 2.82
N ASP A 23 1.89 3.32 3.95
CA ASP A 23 2.81 2.30 4.49
C ASP A 23 4.30 2.70 4.59
N PRO A 24 4.64 3.80 5.28
CA PRO A 24 6.02 4.21 5.52
C PRO A 24 6.70 3.34 6.61
N GLY A 25 6.84 2.04 6.34
CA GLY A 25 7.50 1.08 7.22
C GLY A 25 9.03 1.11 7.17
N GLY A 26 9.68 0.15 7.81
CA GLY A 26 11.13 0.08 8.00
C GLY A 26 11.97 -0.14 6.74
N LEU A 27 11.35 -0.45 5.60
CA LEU A 27 12.02 -0.59 4.29
C LEU A 27 11.79 0.62 3.37
N THR A 28 11.39 1.74 3.97
CA THR A 28 11.06 3.00 3.29
C THR A 28 12.23 3.96 3.29
N ASP A 29 12.43 4.68 2.19
CA ASP A 29 13.25 5.88 2.18
C ASP A 29 12.59 6.96 3.06
N PRO A 30 13.23 7.43 4.15
CA PRO A 30 12.63 8.40 5.08
C PRO A 30 12.12 9.69 4.43
N ALA A 31 12.63 10.03 3.23
CA ALA A 31 12.15 11.18 2.48
C ALA A 31 10.66 11.08 2.08
N ALA A 32 10.05 9.89 2.16
CA ALA A 32 8.63 9.68 1.91
C ALA A 32 7.73 10.59 2.74
N LEU A 33 8.09 10.83 4.00
CA LEU A 33 7.26 11.59 4.95
C LEU A 33 7.43 13.12 4.81
N HIS A 34 8.39 13.59 4.01
CA HIS A 34 8.65 15.03 3.87
C HIS A 34 7.49 15.77 3.19
N GLY A 35 6.79 16.59 3.97
CA GLY A 35 5.66 17.40 3.49
C GLY A 35 4.38 16.58 3.25
N ALA A 36 4.30 15.36 3.79
CA ALA A 36 3.05 14.60 3.82
C ALA A 36 2.04 15.33 4.71
N SER A 37 0.82 15.54 4.22
CA SER A 37 -0.28 16.08 5.04
C SER A 37 -1.10 14.96 5.68
N ALA A 38 -0.98 13.75 5.14
CA ALA A 38 -1.68 12.57 5.61
C ALA A 38 -0.83 11.32 5.42
N VAL A 39 -0.94 10.39 6.37
CA VAL A 39 -0.35 9.05 6.29
C VAL A 39 -1.45 8.01 6.45
N LEU A 40 -1.43 6.99 5.61
CA LEU A 40 -2.25 5.79 5.73
C LEU A 40 -1.37 4.60 6.09
N VAL A 41 -1.80 3.77 7.03
CA VAL A 41 -1.08 2.53 7.39
C VAL A 41 -2.04 1.36 7.35
N THR A 42 -1.70 0.34 6.56
CA THR A 42 -2.54 -0.83 6.32
C THR A 42 -2.57 -1.79 7.52
N HIS A 43 -1.41 -2.04 8.14
CA HIS A 43 -1.26 -2.94 9.28
C HIS A 43 0.05 -2.75 10.05
N GLU A 44 0.21 -3.51 11.13
CA GLU A 44 1.25 -3.32 12.16
C GLU A 44 2.61 -3.96 11.88
N HIS A 45 2.78 -4.67 10.76
CA HIS A 45 4.08 -5.26 10.45
C HIS A 45 5.12 -4.18 10.15
N PHE A 46 6.37 -4.46 10.53
CA PHE A 46 7.45 -3.47 10.54
C PHE A 46 7.75 -2.89 9.16
N ASP A 47 7.51 -3.63 8.09
CA ASP A 47 7.75 -3.24 6.70
C ASP A 47 6.65 -2.35 6.09
N HIS A 48 5.53 -2.19 6.82
CA HIS A 48 4.44 -1.25 6.50
C HIS A 48 4.31 -0.13 7.54
N PHE A 49 4.72 -0.38 8.79
CA PHE A 49 4.57 0.52 9.91
C PHE A 49 5.89 0.75 10.64
N SER A 50 6.22 2.02 10.88
CA SER A 50 7.31 2.42 11.77
C SER A 50 6.81 3.44 12.79
N GLU A 51 6.57 2.98 14.03
CA GLU A 51 6.10 3.84 15.12
C GLU A 51 7.03 5.06 15.32
N ALA A 52 8.35 4.81 15.34
CA ALA A 52 9.34 5.86 15.52
C ALA A 52 9.29 6.92 14.40
N ALA A 53 9.14 6.49 13.15
CA ALA A 53 9.07 7.43 12.02
C ALA A 53 7.79 8.27 12.06
N LEU A 54 6.65 7.65 12.39
CA LEU A 54 5.37 8.36 12.45
C LEU A 54 5.29 9.32 13.63
N ARG A 55 5.82 8.95 14.81
CA ARG A 55 5.92 9.88 15.93
C ARG A 55 6.83 11.06 15.60
N ALA A 56 8.00 10.82 15.01
CA ALA A 56 8.90 11.88 14.59
C ALA A 56 8.25 12.83 13.55
N ALA A 57 7.50 12.29 12.60
CA ALA A 57 6.77 13.10 11.62
C ALA A 57 5.63 13.91 12.27
N ALA A 58 4.88 13.32 13.21
CA ALA A 58 3.82 14.00 13.95
C ALA A 58 4.35 15.06 14.95
N ASP A 59 5.58 14.91 15.43
CA ASP A 59 6.28 15.93 16.22
C ASP A 59 6.77 17.09 15.36
N ALA A 60 7.20 16.79 14.12
CA ALA A 60 7.67 17.79 13.17
C ALA A 60 6.53 18.62 12.54
N ASP A 61 5.35 18.02 12.36
CA ASP A 61 4.17 18.68 11.82
C ASP A 61 2.92 18.36 12.68
N SER A 62 2.42 19.38 13.38
CA SER A 62 1.22 19.25 14.20
C SER A 62 -0.06 19.08 13.38
N GLY A 63 -0.04 19.38 12.08
CA GLY A 63 -1.14 19.18 11.14
C GLY A 63 -1.11 17.83 10.42
N LEU A 64 -0.12 16.97 10.69
CA LEU A 64 -0.09 15.62 10.13
C LEU A 64 -1.21 14.78 10.73
N GLU A 65 -2.01 14.18 9.85
CA GLU A 65 -3.10 13.27 10.20
C GLU A 65 -2.74 11.83 9.77
N ILE A 66 -3.10 10.84 10.58
CA ILE A 66 -2.76 9.43 10.37
C ILE A 66 -4.05 8.59 10.40
N TRP A 67 -4.29 7.78 9.37
CA TRP A 67 -5.43 6.86 9.32
C TRP A 67 -4.94 5.42 9.24
N THR A 68 -5.50 4.56 10.10
CA THR A 68 -5.05 3.18 10.21
C THR A 68 -6.08 2.30 10.91
N ASN A 69 -5.81 0.99 11.01
CA ASN A 69 -6.65 0.07 11.75
C ASN A 69 -6.48 0.22 13.28
N ALA A 70 -7.30 -0.50 14.07
CA ALA A 70 -7.26 -0.39 15.52
C ALA A 70 -5.90 -0.78 16.13
N ALA A 71 -5.26 -1.84 15.63
CA ALA A 71 -4.00 -2.37 16.19
C ALA A 71 -2.84 -1.37 16.08
N VAL A 72 -2.70 -0.71 14.92
CA VAL A 72 -1.68 0.33 14.73
C VAL A 72 -2.04 1.59 15.52
N ALA A 73 -3.32 1.97 15.54
CA ALA A 73 -3.76 3.17 16.27
C ALA A 73 -3.45 3.09 17.77
N GLU A 74 -3.59 1.90 18.37
CA GLU A 74 -3.22 1.66 19.79
C GLU A 74 -1.71 1.85 20.02
N GLN A 75 -0.86 1.47 19.08
CA GLN A 75 0.59 1.69 19.17
C GLN A 75 0.96 3.18 19.04
N LEU A 76 0.10 4.00 18.44
CA LEU A 76 0.26 5.44 18.29
C LEU A 76 -0.47 6.25 19.37
N ASP A 77 -0.91 5.60 20.45
CA ASP A 77 -1.49 6.29 21.60
C ASP A 77 -0.58 7.44 22.08
N GLY A 78 -1.22 8.53 22.50
CA GLY A 78 -0.55 9.78 22.90
C GLY A 78 -0.39 10.81 21.78
N LEU A 79 -0.60 10.47 20.50
CA LEU A 79 -0.58 11.46 19.41
C LEU A 79 -1.88 12.30 19.30
N GLY A 80 -2.91 11.94 20.05
CA GLY A 80 -4.15 12.69 20.20
C GLY A 80 -5.13 12.49 19.05
N GLY A 81 -5.96 13.50 18.77
CA GLY A 81 -7.03 13.45 17.75
C GLY A 81 -6.56 13.39 16.29
N ARG A 82 -5.25 13.20 16.07
CA ARG A 82 -4.61 13.10 14.75
C ARG A 82 -4.53 11.67 14.24
N VAL A 83 -4.84 10.69 15.09
CA VAL A 83 -4.86 9.27 14.73
C VAL A 83 -6.31 8.81 14.61
N HIS A 84 -6.68 8.41 13.41
CA HIS A 84 -8.04 8.00 13.04
C HIS A 84 -8.09 6.50 12.82
N ARG A 85 -8.99 5.84 13.55
CA ARG A 85 -9.27 4.41 13.36
C ARG A 85 -10.27 4.26 12.22
N VAL A 86 -9.93 3.43 11.25
CA VAL A 86 -10.78 3.09 10.10
C VAL A 86 -10.78 1.58 9.84
N GLY A 87 -11.81 1.08 9.19
CA GLY A 87 -12.01 -0.33 8.86
C GLY A 87 -12.76 -0.54 7.56
N ASP A 88 -12.93 -1.81 7.16
CA ASP A 88 -13.64 -2.18 5.92
C ASP A 88 -14.97 -1.44 5.75
N GLY A 89 -15.17 -0.84 4.58
CA GLY A 89 -16.38 -0.10 4.22
C GLY A 89 -16.38 1.37 4.61
N ASP A 90 -15.42 1.84 5.41
CA ASP A 90 -15.29 3.26 5.72
C ASP A 90 -14.88 4.07 4.49
N VAL A 91 -15.39 5.30 4.43
CA VAL A 91 -15.02 6.31 3.42
C VAL A 91 -14.70 7.62 4.14
N PHE A 92 -13.55 8.21 3.83
CA PHE A 92 -13.09 9.45 4.46
C PHE A 92 -12.28 10.30 3.49
N THR A 93 -11.92 11.51 3.92
CA THR A 93 -11.03 12.40 3.18
C THR A 93 -9.72 12.56 3.92
N ALA A 94 -8.60 12.31 3.25
CA ALA A 94 -7.24 12.50 3.78
C ALA A 94 -6.40 13.29 2.79
N ALA A 95 -5.79 14.38 3.24
CA ALA A 95 -5.10 15.35 2.37
C ALA A 95 -5.92 15.77 1.13
N GLY A 96 -7.26 15.81 1.24
CA GLY A 96 -8.18 16.16 0.14
C GLY A 96 -8.42 15.06 -0.89
N PHE A 97 -7.91 13.85 -0.70
CA PHE A 97 -8.27 12.66 -1.49
C PHE A 97 -9.44 11.94 -0.85
N GLU A 98 -10.37 11.42 -1.64
CA GLU A 98 -11.33 10.43 -1.15
C GLU A 98 -10.60 9.10 -0.95
N VAL A 99 -10.79 8.49 0.22
CA VAL A 99 -10.19 7.20 0.57
C VAL A 99 -11.29 6.25 0.99
N GLN A 100 -11.36 5.09 0.33
CA GLN A 100 -12.25 3.99 0.69
C GLN A 100 -11.42 2.84 1.25
N VAL A 101 -11.91 2.22 2.32
CA VAL A 101 -11.21 1.13 3.01
C VAL A 101 -11.80 -0.21 2.62
N HIS A 102 -10.93 -1.17 2.30
CA HIS A 102 -11.33 -2.51 1.88
C HIS A 102 -10.57 -3.62 2.59
N GLY A 103 -11.29 -4.65 3.02
CA GLY A 103 -10.74 -5.83 3.66
C GLY A 103 -10.48 -5.62 5.15
N THR A 104 -10.26 -6.73 5.86
CA THR A 104 -10.08 -6.76 7.31
C THR A 104 -8.83 -7.49 7.74
N TRP A 105 -8.37 -8.45 6.93
CA TRP A 105 -7.40 -9.43 7.36
C TRP A 105 -6.24 -9.57 6.40
N HIS A 106 -5.03 -9.64 6.97
CA HIS A 106 -3.81 -9.95 6.25
C HIS A 106 -3.91 -11.32 5.56
N ALA A 107 -3.23 -11.59 4.46
CA ALA A 107 -3.17 -12.93 3.88
C ALA A 107 -2.60 -13.96 4.88
N VAL A 108 -3.03 -15.22 4.81
CA VAL A 108 -2.55 -16.22 5.78
C VAL A 108 -1.11 -16.59 5.44
N ILE A 109 -0.18 -16.29 6.36
CA ILE A 109 1.23 -16.70 6.26
C ILE A 109 1.35 -18.21 6.52
N HIS A 110 0.84 -18.66 7.67
CA HIS A 110 0.80 -20.06 8.06
C HIS A 110 -0.34 -20.28 9.06
N PRO A 111 -1.02 -21.44 9.09
CA PRO A 111 -2.10 -21.72 10.03
C PRO A 111 -1.73 -21.55 11.52
N ASP A 112 -0.47 -21.76 11.87
CA ASP A 112 0.04 -21.65 13.26
C ASP A 112 0.50 -20.23 13.64
N ILE A 113 0.45 -19.27 12.71
CA ILE A 113 0.80 -17.87 12.98
C ILE A 113 -0.50 -17.08 13.14
N PRO A 114 -0.72 -16.39 14.28
CA PRO A 114 -1.90 -15.55 14.46
C PRO A 114 -2.05 -14.54 13.33
N ARG A 115 -3.27 -14.44 12.80
CA ARG A 115 -3.60 -13.53 11.72
C ARG A 115 -3.85 -12.14 12.28
N VAL A 116 -3.18 -11.13 11.72
CA VAL A 116 -3.36 -9.72 12.08
C VAL A 116 -4.36 -9.05 11.15
N THR A 117 -4.91 -7.92 11.59
CA THR A 117 -5.78 -7.10 10.75
C THR A 117 -4.97 -6.37 9.69
N ASN A 118 -5.46 -6.38 8.45
CA ASN A 118 -4.94 -5.60 7.34
C ASN A 118 -6.10 -4.98 6.60
N ILE A 119 -6.03 -3.68 6.38
CA ILE A 119 -6.97 -2.94 5.55
C ILE A 119 -6.24 -2.42 4.32
N GLY A 120 -6.93 -2.36 3.18
CA GLY A 120 -6.45 -1.74 1.96
C GLY A 120 -7.11 -0.38 1.71
N PHE A 121 -6.44 0.48 0.97
CA PHE A 121 -6.91 1.85 0.67
C PHE A 121 -7.10 2.06 -0.83
N LEU A 122 -8.30 2.44 -1.24
CA LEU A 122 -8.64 2.89 -2.59
C LEU A 122 -8.69 4.42 -2.62
N ILE A 123 -7.77 5.03 -3.35
CA ILE A 123 -7.60 6.49 -3.44
C ILE A 123 -8.30 7.00 -4.70
N ASP A 124 -9.21 7.96 -4.53
CA ASP A 124 -10.01 8.60 -5.59
C ASP A 124 -10.63 7.60 -6.58
N GLY A 125 -10.99 6.40 -6.10
CA GLY A 125 -11.54 5.32 -6.93
C GLY A 125 -10.61 4.78 -8.02
N THR A 126 -9.31 5.11 -8.00
CA THR A 126 -8.38 4.80 -9.10
C THR A 126 -7.12 4.05 -8.70
N VAL A 127 -6.52 4.32 -7.54
CA VAL A 127 -5.32 3.59 -7.06
C VAL A 127 -5.69 2.76 -5.83
N PHE A 128 -5.49 1.44 -5.90
CA PHE A 128 -5.71 0.56 -4.76
C PHE A 128 -4.40 0.03 -4.19
N HIS A 129 -4.17 0.27 -2.90
CA HIS A 129 -3.10 -0.31 -2.10
C HIS A 129 -3.69 -1.38 -1.17
N PRO A 130 -3.52 -2.69 -1.43
CA PRO A 130 -4.16 -3.73 -0.64
C PRO A 130 -3.46 -4.02 0.69
N GLY A 131 -2.24 -3.48 0.91
CA GLY A 131 -1.36 -3.96 1.96
C GLY A 131 -0.95 -5.40 1.69
N ASP A 132 -0.87 -6.21 2.74
CA ASP A 132 -0.50 -7.62 2.66
C ASP A 132 -1.72 -8.53 2.58
N ALA A 133 -2.59 -8.23 1.64
CA ALA A 133 -3.77 -9.02 1.36
C ALA A 133 -4.02 -9.11 -0.15
N LEU A 134 -4.76 -10.14 -0.56
CA LEU A 134 -5.32 -10.27 -1.90
C LEU A 134 -6.79 -9.83 -1.89
N THR A 135 -7.07 -8.70 -1.24
CA THR A 135 -8.43 -8.13 -1.14
C THR A 135 -8.88 -7.60 -2.49
N VAL A 136 -10.06 -7.98 -2.96
CA VAL A 136 -10.65 -7.42 -4.18
C VAL A 136 -11.47 -6.18 -3.80
N PRO A 137 -11.13 -4.97 -4.29
CA PRO A 137 -11.92 -3.78 -3.99
C PRO A 137 -13.22 -3.80 -4.79
N ASN A 138 -14.30 -3.25 -4.23
CA ASN A 138 -15.59 -3.11 -4.91
C ASN A 138 -15.58 -1.97 -5.95
N GLN A 139 -14.58 -1.95 -6.85
CA GLN A 139 -14.35 -0.88 -7.83
C GLN A 139 -14.16 -1.44 -9.24
N PRO A 140 -15.24 -1.58 -10.03
CA PRO A 140 -15.15 -2.01 -11.41
C PRO A 140 -14.29 -1.06 -12.26
N GLY A 141 -13.39 -1.61 -13.07
CA GLY A 141 -12.53 -0.82 -13.95
C GLY A 141 -11.44 -0.04 -13.21
N LEU A 142 -10.97 -0.57 -12.07
CA LEU A 142 -9.88 -0.01 -11.27
C LEU A 142 -8.72 0.47 -12.15
N GLY A 143 -8.27 1.70 -11.94
CA GLY A 143 -7.19 2.29 -12.72
C GLY A 143 -5.85 1.56 -12.50
N THR A 144 -5.41 1.51 -11.25
CA THR A 144 -4.09 1.01 -10.85
C THR A 144 -4.22 0.14 -9.61
N LEU A 145 -3.69 -1.08 -9.68
CA LEU A 145 -3.47 -1.94 -8.52
C LEU A 145 -2.00 -1.89 -8.11
N LEU A 146 -1.72 -1.61 -6.84
CA LEU A 146 -0.40 -1.80 -6.26
C LEU A 146 -0.30 -3.26 -5.81
N LEU A 147 0.45 -4.06 -6.57
CA LEU A 147 0.49 -5.50 -6.44
C LEU A 147 1.62 -5.92 -5.47
N PRO A 148 1.33 -6.49 -4.29
CA PRO A 148 2.33 -7.06 -3.39
C PRO A 148 2.93 -8.33 -3.99
N VAL A 149 4.13 -8.22 -4.57
CA VAL A 149 4.66 -9.26 -5.48
C VAL A 149 5.38 -10.42 -4.81
N HIS A 150 5.75 -10.31 -3.54
CA HIS A 150 6.54 -11.33 -2.89
C HIS A 150 6.41 -11.29 -1.37
N ALA A 151 5.85 -12.32 -0.77
CA ALA A 151 5.84 -12.51 0.67
C ALA A 151 5.63 -14.00 1.01
N PRO A 152 5.82 -14.42 2.27
CA PRO A 152 5.61 -15.81 2.69
C PRO A 152 4.18 -16.36 2.48
N TRP A 153 3.20 -15.48 2.26
CA TRP A 153 1.78 -15.80 2.17
C TRP A 153 1.25 -15.96 0.73
N SER A 154 2.08 -15.74 -0.31
CA SER A 154 1.66 -15.87 -1.71
C SER A 154 2.65 -16.61 -2.60
N THR A 155 2.13 -17.17 -3.69
CA THR A 155 2.91 -17.61 -4.84
C THR A 155 2.60 -16.69 -6.02
N ILE A 156 3.45 -16.66 -7.04
CA ILE A 156 3.18 -15.88 -8.26
C ILE A 156 1.86 -16.33 -8.93
N GLY A 157 1.49 -17.61 -8.82
CA GLY A 157 0.19 -18.11 -9.30
C GLY A 157 -0.98 -17.40 -8.63
N HIS A 158 -0.94 -17.23 -7.30
CA HIS A 158 -1.96 -16.46 -6.58
C HIS A 158 -2.05 -15.01 -7.07
N LEU A 159 -0.91 -14.39 -7.40
CA LEU A 159 -0.88 -13.02 -7.91
C LEU A 159 -1.48 -12.91 -9.31
N VAL A 160 -1.21 -13.89 -10.18
CA VAL A 160 -1.81 -13.97 -11.52
C VAL A 160 -3.34 -14.01 -11.41
N ASP A 161 -3.86 -14.88 -10.54
CA ASP A 161 -5.30 -15.03 -10.37
C ASP A 161 -5.92 -13.79 -9.70
N TYR A 162 -5.24 -13.21 -8.72
CA TYR A 162 -5.68 -11.97 -8.07
C TYR A 162 -5.79 -10.80 -9.05
N VAL A 163 -4.79 -10.59 -9.92
CA VAL A 163 -4.87 -9.50 -10.91
C VAL A 163 -6.00 -9.73 -11.92
N ARG A 164 -6.24 -10.98 -12.33
CA ARG A 164 -7.36 -11.33 -13.22
C ARG A 164 -8.72 -11.09 -12.56
N GLU A 165 -8.84 -11.37 -11.27
CA GLU A 165 -10.06 -11.15 -10.49
C GLU A 165 -10.34 -9.66 -10.28
N VAL A 166 -9.33 -8.87 -9.92
CA VAL A 166 -9.45 -7.41 -9.77
C VAL A 166 -9.67 -6.71 -11.12
N ALA A 167 -9.09 -7.25 -12.20
CA ALA A 167 -9.13 -6.72 -13.55
C ALA A 167 -8.76 -5.21 -13.65
N PRO A 168 -7.60 -4.76 -13.11
CA PRO A 168 -7.19 -3.36 -13.17
C PRO A 168 -6.72 -2.97 -14.58
N LYS A 169 -6.68 -1.67 -14.89
CA LYS A 169 -6.08 -1.19 -16.16
C LYS A 169 -4.56 -1.32 -16.19
N ARG A 170 -3.89 -1.34 -15.03
CA ARG A 170 -2.44 -1.57 -14.87
C ARG A 170 -2.09 -2.01 -13.46
N THR A 171 -0.89 -2.57 -13.30
CA THR A 171 -0.33 -2.96 -12.00
C THR A 171 1.06 -2.36 -11.78
N TYR A 172 1.34 -1.92 -10.56
CA TYR A 172 2.70 -1.57 -10.12
C TYR A 172 3.13 -2.43 -8.96
N ALA A 173 4.36 -2.95 -9.02
CA ALA A 173 4.90 -3.80 -7.96
C ALA A 173 5.18 -3.02 -6.67
N ILE A 174 4.62 -3.50 -5.58
CA ILE A 174 5.02 -3.21 -4.19
C ILE A 174 5.50 -4.51 -3.53
N HIS A 175 6.04 -4.41 -2.31
CA HIS A 175 6.49 -5.57 -1.54
C HIS A 175 7.62 -6.38 -2.23
N ASP A 176 8.52 -5.68 -2.91
CA ASP A 176 9.66 -6.25 -3.65
C ASP A 176 11.00 -6.07 -2.94
N GLY A 177 11.04 -5.38 -1.79
CA GLY A 177 12.28 -5.04 -1.08
C GLY A 177 13.08 -6.25 -0.55
N ALA A 178 12.47 -7.43 -0.47
CA ALA A 178 13.15 -8.68 -0.09
C ALA A 178 13.73 -9.46 -1.28
N LEU A 179 13.48 -9.01 -2.52
CA LEU A 179 13.96 -9.68 -3.72
C LEU A 179 15.31 -9.11 -4.15
N ASN A 180 16.23 -10.00 -4.53
CA ASN A 180 17.40 -9.61 -5.32
C ASN A 180 17.04 -9.48 -6.82
N ASP A 181 18.01 -9.06 -7.64
CA ASP A 181 17.80 -8.86 -9.08
C ASP A 181 17.27 -10.10 -9.81
N THR A 182 17.75 -11.29 -9.42
CA THR A 182 17.27 -12.56 -9.99
C THR A 182 15.79 -12.79 -9.66
N GLY A 183 15.40 -12.59 -8.39
CA GLY A 183 14.01 -12.72 -7.97
C GLY A 183 13.08 -11.72 -8.65
N ILE A 184 13.55 -10.47 -8.80
CA ILE A 184 12.84 -9.42 -9.55
C ILE A 184 12.64 -9.85 -11.01
N ALA A 185 13.67 -10.37 -11.67
CA ALA A 185 13.57 -10.83 -13.05
C ALA A 185 12.60 -12.02 -13.21
N MET A 186 12.59 -12.96 -12.25
CA MET A 186 11.67 -14.09 -12.26
C MET A 186 10.21 -13.64 -12.10
N VAL A 187 9.93 -12.76 -11.14
CA VAL A 187 8.59 -12.19 -10.94
C VAL A 187 8.15 -11.43 -12.19
N GLY A 188 9.01 -10.57 -12.74
CA GLY A 188 8.71 -9.81 -13.94
C GLY A 188 8.45 -10.67 -15.17
N GLY A 189 9.18 -11.78 -15.34
CA GLY A 189 8.96 -12.72 -16.43
C GLY A 189 7.59 -13.41 -16.36
N LEU A 190 7.14 -13.77 -15.16
CA LEU A 190 5.86 -14.46 -14.96
C LEU A 190 4.65 -13.51 -14.91
N LEU A 191 4.81 -12.29 -14.41
CA LEU A 191 3.71 -11.29 -14.42
C LEU A 191 3.67 -10.46 -15.70
N GLY A 192 4.77 -10.41 -16.46
CA GLY A 192 4.89 -9.69 -17.72
C GLY A 192 4.31 -10.42 -18.92
N GLU A 193 4.57 -9.88 -20.11
CA GLU A 193 3.98 -10.32 -21.39
C GLU A 193 4.36 -11.76 -21.79
N HIS A 194 5.45 -12.30 -21.23
CA HIS A 194 5.90 -13.67 -21.49
C HIS A 194 5.32 -14.71 -20.51
N GLY A 195 4.59 -14.26 -19.50
CA GLY A 195 3.95 -15.11 -18.51
C GLY A 195 2.62 -15.71 -18.99
N PRO A 196 1.84 -16.33 -18.09
CA PRO A 196 0.50 -16.86 -18.39
C PRO A 196 -0.55 -15.78 -18.74
N GLY A 197 -0.19 -14.50 -18.72
CA GLY A 197 -1.08 -13.37 -19.01
C GLY A 197 -2.00 -13.03 -17.82
N ILE A 198 -1.80 -11.87 -17.21
CA ILE A 198 -2.58 -11.41 -16.05
C ILE A 198 -3.77 -10.51 -16.40
N GLY A 199 -3.94 -10.17 -17.68
CA GLY A 199 -5.04 -9.30 -18.16
C GLY A 199 -4.80 -7.79 -17.98
N ALA A 200 -3.65 -7.39 -17.41
CA ALA A 200 -3.23 -6.01 -17.24
C ALA A 200 -1.70 -5.89 -17.43
N PRO A 201 -1.17 -4.72 -17.86
CA PRO A 201 0.27 -4.48 -17.85
C PRO A 201 0.85 -4.56 -16.44
N TYR A 202 2.02 -5.20 -16.32
CA TYR A 202 2.83 -5.22 -15.11
C TYR A 202 4.05 -4.31 -15.26
N THR A 203 4.32 -3.51 -14.23
CA THR A 203 5.51 -2.66 -14.18
C THR A 203 6.09 -2.63 -12.78
N ARG A 204 7.40 -2.76 -12.68
CA ARG A 204 8.13 -2.51 -11.43
C ARG A 204 8.71 -1.10 -11.46
N LEU A 205 8.42 -0.32 -10.43
CA LEU A 205 9.05 0.97 -10.17
C LEU A 205 10.27 0.76 -9.26
N ALA A 206 11.37 1.46 -9.52
CA ALA A 206 12.46 1.61 -8.57
C ALA A 206 12.08 2.65 -7.49
N THR A 207 12.80 2.64 -6.37
CA THR A 207 12.64 3.69 -5.34
C THR A 207 12.99 5.06 -5.95
N GLY A 208 12.10 6.03 -5.79
CA GLY A 208 12.17 7.37 -6.37
C GLY A 208 11.45 7.53 -7.71
N ASP A 209 11.13 6.43 -8.41
CA ASP A 209 10.39 6.51 -9.67
C ASP A 209 8.99 7.09 -9.45
N THR A 210 8.57 7.94 -10.38
CA THR A 210 7.26 8.59 -10.35
C THR A 210 6.51 8.40 -11.66
N VAL A 211 5.22 8.08 -11.55
CA VAL A 211 4.32 7.81 -12.69
C VAL A 211 2.98 8.53 -12.54
N ALA A 212 2.29 8.78 -13.66
CA ALA A 212 0.91 9.25 -13.65
C ALA A 212 -0.07 8.07 -13.52
N VAL A 213 -1.12 8.25 -12.71
CA VAL A 213 -2.07 7.18 -12.31
C VAL A 213 -3.55 7.58 -12.46
N ASN A 214 -3.81 8.67 -13.16
CA ASN A 214 -5.12 9.19 -13.53
C ASN A 214 -5.42 8.95 -15.01
#